data_AF-A0AAP0KJQ4-F1
#
_entry.id   AF-A0AAP0KJQ4-F1
#
_cell.length_a   1.000
_cell.length_b   1.000
_cell.length_c   1.000
_cell.angle_alpha   90.00
_cell.angle_beta   90.00
_cell.angle_gamma   90.00
#
_symmetry.space_group_name_H-M   'P 1'
#
loop_
_entity.id
_entity.type
_entity.pdbx_description
1 polymer ?
#
loop_
_entity_poly.entity_id
_entity_poly.type
_entity_poly.pdbx_seq_one_letter_code
_entity_poly.pdbx_strand_id
1 'polypeptide(L)'
;MDIYTIRDPKATPLTSLAIDPHEYLVGFSIIGSCNGLLLLVAKHGSLVCIWNPSTGDQLEVRSHRSQEKLIYKAWMFRMRYGRSIFMNDKYEEQNAWWNCRRLYGFGYDSNKDDYKVVAIMHGNSEKIQAKIFSMSSSSTWRRIKNYDEFNHMVLYDFDGKFARGAVYWVGCIVDNGVKTSKWRLVAFDLGCEEFKEIAPPEHLNNS
;
A
#
# COMPACT_ATOMS: atom_id res chain seq x y z
N MET A 1 7.30 -43.63 -6.09
CA MET A 1 7.94 -43.01 -4.91
C MET A 1 7.16 -41.73 -4.68
N ASP A 2 6.13 -41.83 -3.82
CA ASP A 2 5.18 -40.76 -3.53
C ASP A 2 5.39 -40.32 -2.08
N ILE A 3 5.72 -39.05 -1.90
CA ILE A 3 5.94 -38.42 -0.60
C ILE A 3 4.65 -37.75 -0.12
N TYR A 4 3.72 -38.58 0.34
CA TYR A 4 2.63 -38.15 1.23
C TYR A 4 2.59 -39.08 2.42
N THR A 5 3.33 -38.76 3.49
CA THR A 5 2.93 -38.99 4.89
C THR A 5 4.07 -38.61 5.84
N ILE A 6 3.99 -37.41 6.42
CA ILE A 6 4.43 -37.19 7.80
C ILE A 6 3.25 -36.54 8.49
N ARG A 7 2.44 -37.35 9.19
CA ARG A 7 1.42 -36.88 10.13
C ARG A 7 2.12 -36.64 11.46
N ASP A 8 2.19 -35.39 11.90
CA ASP A 8 2.55 -35.06 13.28
C ASP A 8 1.34 -35.33 14.20
N PRO A 9 1.42 -36.19 15.23
CA PRO A 9 0.29 -36.53 16.08
C PRO A 9 -0.09 -35.46 17.13
N LYS A 10 0.49 -34.25 17.09
CA LYS A 10 0.18 -33.17 18.06
C LYS A 10 -0.28 -31.84 17.46
N ALA A 11 -0.75 -31.82 16.21
CA ALA A 11 -1.44 -30.65 15.69
C ALA A 11 -2.83 -30.51 16.34
N THR A 12 -2.95 -29.59 17.29
CA THR A 12 -4.24 -29.16 17.85
C THR A 12 -5.13 -28.66 16.71
N PRO A 13 -6.37 -29.13 16.55
CA PRO A 13 -7.23 -28.67 15.48
C PRO A 13 -7.53 -27.18 15.69
N LEU A 14 -7.39 -26.38 14.64
CA LEU A 14 -7.81 -24.98 14.60
C LEU A 14 -9.28 -24.91 15.05
N THR A 15 -9.51 -24.56 16.31
CA THR A 15 -10.84 -24.21 16.81
C THR A 15 -11.28 -22.99 16.03
N SER A 16 -12.34 -23.15 15.24
CA SER A 16 -12.96 -22.06 14.49
C SER A 16 -13.33 -20.96 15.47
N LEU A 17 -12.58 -19.87 15.47
CA LEU A 17 -13.04 -18.61 16.02
C LEU A 17 -14.35 -18.29 15.30
N ALA A 18 -15.46 -18.26 16.04
CA ALA A 18 -16.74 -17.84 15.53
C ALA A 18 -16.59 -16.39 15.02
N ILE A 19 -16.53 -16.24 13.70
CA ILE A 19 -16.48 -14.94 13.04
C ILE A 19 -17.88 -14.33 13.19
N ASP A 20 -17.96 -13.14 13.78
CA ASP A 20 -19.21 -12.37 13.83
C ASP A 20 -19.74 -12.18 12.40
N PRO A 21 -20.98 -12.56 12.09
CA PRO A 21 -21.58 -12.34 10.78
C PRO A 21 -21.77 -10.86 10.43
N HIS A 22 -21.35 -9.91 11.26
CA HIS A 22 -21.21 -8.49 10.88
C HIS A 22 -19.78 -8.08 10.45
N GLU A 23 -18.76 -8.94 10.63
CA GLU A 23 -17.40 -8.76 10.12
C GLU A 23 -17.22 -9.44 8.74
N TYR A 24 -18.02 -9.08 7.75
CA TYR A 24 -17.82 -9.61 6.40
C TYR A 24 -16.60 -9.00 5.72
N LEU A 25 -15.54 -9.83 5.68
CA LEU A 25 -14.46 -9.87 4.69
C LEU A 25 -13.85 -8.51 4.34
N VAL A 26 -13.07 -7.96 5.28
CA VAL A 26 -11.97 -7.08 4.91
C VAL A 26 -10.99 -7.94 4.10
N GLY A 27 -11.17 -7.99 2.78
CA GLY A 27 -10.22 -8.68 1.91
C GLY A 27 -8.87 -7.98 2.02
N PHE A 28 -7.83 -8.71 2.42
CA PHE A 28 -6.47 -8.20 2.41
C PHE A 28 -5.78 -8.58 1.10
N SER A 29 -4.94 -7.68 0.60
CA SER A 29 -3.95 -7.96 -0.44
C SER A 29 -2.57 -8.10 0.21
N ILE A 30 -1.78 -9.05 -0.26
CA ILE A 30 -0.34 -9.10 0.03
C ILE A 30 0.33 -8.09 -0.88
N ILE A 31 0.92 -7.06 -0.29
CA ILE A 31 1.61 -5.99 -1.02
C ILE A 31 3.03 -6.41 -1.37
N GLY A 32 3.70 -7.05 -0.41
CA GLY A 32 5.07 -7.52 -0.55
C GLY A 32 5.53 -8.30 0.67
N SER A 33 6.73 -8.88 0.54
CA SER A 33 7.40 -9.65 1.57
C SER A 33 8.83 -9.15 1.78
N CYS A 34 9.33 -9.19 3.01
CA CYS A 34 10.71 -8.85 3.34
C CYS A 34 11.17 -9.67 4.55
N ASN A 35 12.26 -10.44 4.42
CA ASN A 35 12.87 -11.23 5.50
C ASN A 35 11.87 -12.10 6.31
N GLY A 36 10.93 -12.74 5.62
CA GLY A 36 9.90 -13.58 6.25
C GLY A 36 8.68 -12.82 6.79
N LEU A 37 8.70 -11.49 6.78
CA LEU A 37 7.54 -10.65 7.09
C LEU A 37 6.72 -10.35 5.84
N LEU A 38 5.39 -10.25 5.99
CA LEU A 38 4.44 -9.88 4.96
C LEU A 38 3.82 -8.52 5.30
N LEU A 39 3.67 -7.66 4.30
CA LEU A 39 2.80 -6.48 4.41
C LEU A 39 1.44 -6.82 3.82
N LEU A 40 0.41 -6.76 4.66
CA LEU A 40 -0.99 -6.94 4.28
C LEU A 40 -1.71 -5.60 4.34
N VAL A 41 -2.48 -5.32 3.30
CA VAL A 41 -3.30 -4.11 3.23
C VAL A 41 -4.73 -4.48 2.90
N ALA A 42 -5.64 -4.05 3.75
CA ALA A 42 -7.07 -4.18 3.52
C ALA A 42 -7.48 -3.43 2.24
N LYS A 43 -8.51 -3.93 1.54
CA LYS A 43 -9.13 -3.21 0.42
C LYS A 43 -9.37 -1.74 0.80
N HIS A 44 -8.97 -0.86 -0.12
CA HIS A 44 -8.99 0.61 0.03
C HIS A 44 -7.98 1.22 1.04
N GLY A 45 -7.05 0.43 1.59
CA GLY A 45 -5.97 0.92 2.45
C GLY A 45 -6.45 1.38 3.84
N SER A 46 -7.61 0.88 4.28
CA SER A 46 -8.22 1.22 5.57
C SER A 46 -7.48 0.62 6.77
N LEU A 47 -6.73 -0.46 6.54
CA LEU A 47 -5.92 -1.16 7.51
C LEU A 47 -4.64 -1.64 6.82
N VAL A 48 -3.51 -1.43 7.49
CA VAL A 48 -2.19 -1.87 7.05
C VAL A 48 -1.59 -2.65 8.21
N CYS A 49 -1.13 -3.87 7.98
CA CYS A 49 -0.44 -4.65 9.00
C CYS A 49 0.79 -5.35 8.45
N ILE A 50 1.82 -5.44 9.29
CA ILE A 50 3.00 -6.26 9.07
C ILE A 50 2.77 -7.54 9.86
N TRP A 51 2.96 -8.69 9.21
CA TRP A 51 2.67 -10.00 9.79
C TRP A 51 3.83 -10.96 9.59
N ASN A 52 4.22 -11.65 10.66
CA ASN A 52 5.11 -12.81 10.60
C ASN A 52 4.26 -14.10 10.58
N PRO A 53 4.09 -14.76 9.42
CA PRO A 53 3.31 -15.99 9.33
C PRO A 53 3.90 -17.17 10.11
N SER A 54 5.20 -17.15 10.41
CA SER A 54 5.88 -18.26 11.10
C SER A 54 5.74 -18.22 12.62
N THR A 55 5.58 -17.02 13.19
CA THR A 55 5.42 -16.83 14.65
C THR A 55 4.00 -16.43 15.04
N GLY A 56 3.21 -15.92 14.11
CA GLY A 56 1.88 -15.35 14.37
C GLY A 56 1.93 -13.89 14.84
N ASP A 57 3.11 -13.31 15.02
CA ASP A 57 3.26 -11.92 15.46
C ASP A 57 2.77 -10.94 14.39
N GLN A 58 2.08 -9.89 14.84
CA GLN A 58 1.55 -8.85 13.97
C GLN A 58 1.80 -7.46 14.55
N LEU A 59 2.07 -6.51 13.67
CA LEU A 59 2.08 -5.08 13.97
C LEU A 59 1.04 -4.38 13.09
N GLU A 60 0.01 -3.83 13.73
CA GLU A 60 -0.91 -2.93 13.05
C GLU A 60 -0.23 -1.58 12.80
N VAL A 61 -0.04 -1.26 11.52
CA VAL A 61 0.43 0.05 11.09
C VAL A 61 -0.79 0.95 11.05
N ARG A 62 -1.08 1.63 12.16
CA ARG A 62 -2.24 2.52 12.27
C ARG A 62 -2.25 3.51 11.10
N SER A 63 -3.25 3.37 10.22
CA SER A 63 -3.47 4.30 9.13
C SER A 63 -3.75 5.70 9.69
N HIS A 64 -3.16 6.73 9.09
CA HIS A 64 -3.21 8.13 9.53
C HIS A 64 -4.65 8.71 9.64
N ARG A 65 -5.71 8.03 9.16
CA ARG A 65 -7.05 8.64 9.08
C ARG A 65 -8.13 7.91 9.88
N SER A 66 -8.37 8.40 11.10
CA SER A 66 -9.57 8.12 11.89
C SER A 66 -10.87 8.66 11.24
N GLN A 67 -10.79 9.67 10.36
CA GLN A 67 -11.96 10.28 9.70
C GLN A 67 -12.45 9.51 8.45
N GLU A 68 -11.58 8.79 7.73
CA GLU A 68 -11.98 8.01 6.55
C GLU A 68 -12.80 6.77 6.88
N LYS A 69 -12.66 6.22 8.09
CA LYS A 69 -13.50 5.12 8.57
C LYS A 69 -14.98 5.50 8.59
N LEU A 70 -15.32 6.75 8.96
CA LEU A 70 -16.71 7.22 9.01
C LEU A 70 -17.27 7.45 7.60
N ILE A 71 -16.46 8.03 6.71
CA ILE A 71 -16.84 8.29 5.31
C ILE A 71 -17.02 6.97 4.54
N TYR A 72 -16.12 6.00 4.74
CA TYR A 72 -16.26 4.67 4.15
C TYR A 72 -17.47 3.91 4.70
N LYS A 73 -17.73 3.98 6.01
CA LYS A 73 -18.97 3.41 6.58
C LYS A 73 -20.21 4.01 5.95
N ALA A 74 -20.24 5.34 5.75
CA ALA A 74 -21.33 6.02 5.07
C ALA A 74 -21.46 5.62 3.57
N TRP A 75 -20.34 5.47 2.86
CA TRP A 75 -20.34 5.01 1.46
C TRP A 75 -20.78 3.55 1.32
N MET A 76 -20.31 2.64 2.18
CA MET A 76 -20.78 1.25 2.23
C MET A 76 -22.28 1.18 2.52
N PHE A 77 -22.77 2.00 3.46
CA PHE A 77 -24.18 2.12 3.76
C PHE A 77 -24.96 2.55 2.51
N ARG A 78 -24.46 3.54 1.76
CA ARG A 78 -25.08 3.97 0.49
C ARG A 78 -25.10 2.88 -0.60
N MET A 79 -24.01 2.13 -0.79
CA MET A 79 -23.96 1.03 -1.77
C MET A 79 -24.90 -0.13 -1.40
N ARG A 80 -25.17 -0.31 -0.10
CA ARG A 80 -26.03 -1.37 0.45
C ARG A 80 -27.51 -1.00 0.52
N TYR A 81 -27.84 0.26 0.82
CA TYR A 81 -29.21 0.72 1.10
C TYR A 81 -29.77 1.71 0.07
N GLY A 82 -28.98 2.08 -0.95
CA GLY A 82 -29.43 2.92 -2.05
C GLY A 82 -29.43 4.43 -1.75
N ARG A 83 -29.67 5.21 -2.80
CA ARG A 83 -29.44 6.66 -2.93
C ARG A 83 -30.20 7.59 -1.96
N SER A 84 -31.09 7.09 -1.10
CA SER A 84 -32.17 7.93 -0.58
C SER A 84 -31.95 8.57 0.79
N ILE A 85 -30.78 8.47 1.42
CA ILE A 85 -30.62 9.08 2.74
C ILE A 85 -29.22 9.68 2.92
N PHE A 86 -29.20 11.01 2.77
CA PHE A 86 -28.16 11.98 3.12
C PHE A 86 -26.87 11.96 2.27
N MET A 87 -26.79 12.90 1.33
CA MET A 87 -25.66 13.83 1.08
C MET A 87 -25.88 14.51 -0.28
N ASN A 88 -25.75 15.84 -0.32
CA ASN A 88 -25.99 16.67 -1.52
C ASN A 88 -24.92 16.41 -2.60
N ASP A 89 -25.26 16.46 -3.88
CA ASP A 89 -24.35 16.17 -5.02
C ASP A 89 -23.06 17.04 -5.04
N LYS A 90 -23.11 18.25 -4.47
CA LYS A 90 -21.92 19.11 -4.25
C LYS A 90 -20.88 18.52 -3.29
N TYR A 91 -21.28 17.56 -2.46
CA TYR A 91 -20.41 16.87 -1.52
C TYR A 91 -19.58 15.77 -2.21
N GLU A 92 -20.04 15.22 -3.34
CA GLU A 92 -19.26 14.23 -4.12
C GLU A 92 -18.12 14.87 -4.91
N GLU A 93 -18.32 16.05 -5.50
CA GLU A 93 -17.25 16.79 -6.18
C GLU A 93 -16.16 17.25 -5.21
N GLN A 94 -16.53 17.64 -3.98
CA GLN A 94 -15.57 18.06 -2.95
C GLN A 94 -14.89 16.88 -2.23
N ASN A 95 -15.47 15.68 -2.28
CA ASN A 95 -14.94 14.47 -1.65
C ASN A 95 -14.52 13.38 -2.66
N ALA A 96 -14.02 13.76 -3.83
CA ALA A 96 -13.34 12.85 -4.78
C ALA A 96 -12.11 12.11 -4.19
N TRP A 97 -11.93 12.11 -2.87
CA TRP A 97 -10.87 11.49 -2.09
C TRP A 97 -10.88 9.96 -2.16
N TRP A 98 -12.00 9.34 -2.55
CA TRP A 98 -12.05 7.90 -2.89
C TRP A 98 -11.40 7.57 -4.25
N ASN A 99 -11.14 8.55 -5.11
CA ASN A 99 -10.34 8.37 -6.33
C ASN A 99 -8.83 8.53 -6.06
N CYS A 100 -8.41 8.78 -4.82
CA CYS A 100 -6.99 8.80 -4.47
C CYS A 100 -6.43 7.38 -4.49
N ARG A 101 -5.61 7.09 -5.49
CA ARG A 101 -4.90 5.81 -5.63
C ARG A 101 -3.81 5.74 -4.56
N ARG A 102 -3.75 4.61 -3.85
CA ARG A 102 -2.72 4.35 -2.83
C ARG A 102 -1.86 3.20 -3.28
N LEU A 103 -0.59 3.49 -3.49
CA LEU A 103 0.43 2.49 -3.78
C LEU A 103 1.28 2.31 -2.53
N TYR A 104 1.48 1.08 -2.11
CA TYR A 104 2.31 0.75 -0.97
C TYR A 104 3.64 0.15 -1.41
N GLY A 105 4.61 0.19 -0.51
CA GLY A 105 5.91 -0.42 -0.67
C GLY A 105 6.40 -0.89 0.70
N PHE A 106 7.01 -2.06 0.77
CA PHE A 106 7.51 -2.63 2.03
C PHE A 106 8.93 -3.12 1.86
N GLY A 107 9.82 -2.78 2.78
CA GLY A 107 11.19 -3.27 2.76
C GLY A 107 11.97 -3.00 4.03
N TYR A 108 13.24 -3.39 3.99
CA TYR A 108 14.17 -3.32 5.11
C TYR A 108 15.32 -2.35 4.82
N ASP A 109 15.53 -1.40 5.73
CA ASP A 109 16.68 -0.50 5.77
C ASP A 109 17.77 -1.12 6.63
N SER A 110 18.76 -1.73 5.98
CA SER A 110 19.88 -2.38 6.68
C SER A 110 20.79 -1.42 7.42
N ASN A 111 20.77 -0.12 7.09
CA ASN A 111 21.63 0.87 7.75
C ASN A 111 21.08 1.25 9.13
N LYS A 112 19.75 1.16 9.31
CA LYS A 112 19.05 1.53 10.55
C LYS A 112 18.41 0.34 11.26
N ASP A 113 18.61 -0.87 10.73
CA ASP A 113 17.96 -2.11 11.20
C ASP A 113 16.45 -1.91 11.40
N ASP A 114 15.79 -1.46 10.33
CA ASP A 114 14.42 -1.00 10.41
C ASP A 114 13.56 -1.43 9.22
N TYR A 115 12.37 -1.93 9.52
CA TYR A 115 11.36 -2.21 8.51
C TYR A 115 10.55 -0.95 8.24
N LYS A 116 10.39 -0.63 6.95
CA LYS A 116 9.70 0.57 6.53
C LYS A 116 8.58 0.26 5.55
N VAL A 117 7.50 1.02 5.69
CA VAL A 117 6.38 1.02 4.75
C VAL A 117 6.31 2.38 4.08
N VAL A 118 6.33 2.41 2.76
CA VAL A 118 6.12 3.61 1.95
C VAL A 118 4.69 3.59 1.44
N ALA A 119 3.99 4.72 1.50
CA ALA A 119 2.67 4.91 0.94
C ALA A 119 2.67 6.15 0.04
N ILE A 120 2.30 5.98 -1.23
CA ILE A 120 2.19 7.04 -2.22
C ILE A 120 0.70 7.24 -2.52
N MET A 121 0.21 8.48 -2.39
CA MET A 121 -1.17 8.86 -2.64
C MET A 121 -1.27 9.75 -3.87
N HIS A 122 -1.75 9.19 -4.99
CA HIS A 122 -2.03 9.93 -6.22
C HIS A 122 -3.49 10.40 -6.21
N GLY A 123 -3.73 11.70 -6.08
CA GLY A 123 -5.06 12.32 -6.17
C GLY A 123 -5.26 13.08 -7.48
N ASN A 124 -6.51 13.26 -7.91
CA ASN A 124 -6.86 14.01 -9.12
C ASN A 124 -6.78 15.55 -8.94
N SER A 125 -6.73 16.05 -7.72
CA SER A 125 -6.83 17.50 -7.42
C SER A 125 -5.93 18.00 -6.28
N GLU A 126 -5.18 17.12 -5.62
CA GLU A 126 -4.23 17.50 -4.57
C GLU A 126 -2.82 16.97 -4.91
N LYS A 127 -1.80 17.74 -4.51
CA LYS A 127 -0.38 17.40 -4.67
C LYS A 127 -0.13 15.97 -4.21
N ILE A 128 0.58 15.18 -5.03
CA ILE A 128 0.90 13.80 -4.70
C ILE A 128 1.67 13.78 -3.37
N GLN A 129 1.24 12.92 -2.45
CA GLN A 129 1.89 12.80 -1.14
C GLN A 129 2.50 11.42 -0.99
N ALA A 130 3.79 11.38 -0.64
CA ALA A 130 4.45 10.19 -0.16
C ALA A 130 4.66 10.27 1.36
N LYS A 131 4.34 9.19 2.05
CA LYS A 131 4.55 9.01 3.49
C LYS A 131 5.34 7.74 3.74
N ILE A 132 6.08 7.74 4.83
CA ILE A 132 6.85 6.60 5.29
C ILE A 132 6.50 6.30 6.75
N PHE A 133 6.34 5.02 7.04
CA PHE A 133 6.27 4.46 8.38
C PHE A 133 7.57 3.69 8.63
N SER A 134 8.09 3.81 9.83
CA SER A 134 9.25 3.08 10.33
C SER A 134 8.82 2.32 11.58
N MET A 135 9.23 1.06 11.66
CA MET A 135 8.84 0.15 12.73
C MET A 135 9.61 0.43 14.02
N SER A 136 10.90 0.76 13.91
CA SER A 136 11.79 0.99 15.05
C SER A 136 11.71 2.42 15.62
N SER A 137 11.33 3.41 14.81
CA SER A 137 11.05 4.76 15.31
C SER A 137 9.66 4.82 15.96
N SER A 138 9.15 6.02 16.31
CA SER A 138 7.94 6.27 17.10
C SER A 138 6.62 5.61 16.63
N SER A 139 6.65 4.68 15.67
CA SER A 139 5.53 3.94 15.10
C SER A 139 4.46 4.90 14.57
N THR A 140 4.93 5.94 13.88
CA THR A 140 4.08 6.95 13.26
C THR A 140 4.44 7.16 11.79
N TRP A 141 3.42 7.49 11.01
CA TRP A 141 3.61 7.94 9.63
C TRP A 141 4.15 9.35 9.61
N ARG A 142 5.14 9.60 8.76
CA ARG A 142 5.60 10.96 8.44
C ARG A 142 5.69 11.19 6.94
N ARG A 143 5.66 12.46 6.54
CA ARG A 143 5.79 12.86 5.13
C ARG A 143 7.23 12.64 4.66
N ILE A 144 7.39 12.09 3.46
CA ILE A 144 8.67 12.06 2.75
C ILE A 144 8.88 13.44 2.10
N LYS A 145 10.09 14.00 2.24
CA LYS A 145 10.44 15.30 1.65
C LYS A 145 10.64 15.16 0.14
N ASN A 146 10.51 16.27 -0.59
CA ASN A 146 10.87 16.39 -2.01
C ASN A 146 10.13 15.46 -2.99
N TYR A 147 9.07 14.76 -2.57
CA TYR A 147 8.24 13.99 -3.51
C TYR A 147 7.63 14.85 -4.62
N ASP A 148 7.40 16.14 -4.34
CA ASP A 148 6.86 17.09 -5.32
C ASP A 148 7.75 17.24 -6.58
N GLU A 149 9.05 16.88 -6.49
CA GLU A 149 9.96 16.82 -7.65
C GLU A 149 9.62 15.70 -8.63
N PHE A 150 8.81 14.72 -8.21
CA PHE A 150 8.33 13.60 -9.01
C PHE A 150 6.89 13.81 -9.52
N ASN A 151 6.38 15.05 -9.50
CA ASN A 151 5.04 15.37 -10.02
C ASN A 151 4.93 15.18 -11.55
N HIS A 152 6.05 15.09 -12.29
CA HIS A 152 6.08 14.73 -13.72
C HIS A 152 5.91 13.22 -13.96
N MET A 153 5.81 12.41 -12.91
CA MET A 153 5.67 10.96 -13.00
C MET A 153 4.24 10.51 -12.68
N VAL A 154 3.73 9.55 -13.45
CA VAL A 154 2.52 8.79 -13.10
C VAL A 154 2.87 7.33 -12.92
N LEU A 155 2.72 6.83 -11.70
CA LEU A 155 2.90 5.42 -11.37
C LEU A 155 1.71 4.58 -11.87
N TYR A 156 1.98 3.36 -12.30
CA TYR A 156 0.97 2.36 -12.64
C TYR A 156 0.36 1.76 -11.37
N ASP A 157 -0.84 1.14 -11.48
CA ASP A 157 -1.58 0.55 -10.34
C ASP A 157 -0.96 -0.77 -9.85
N PHE A 158 0.32 -0.72 -9.48
CA PHE A 158 1.04 -1.83 -8.90
C PHE A 158 1.83 -1.36 -7.69
N ASP A 159 1.70 -2.09 -6.60
CA ASP A 159 2.48 -1.84 -5.40
C ASP A 159 3.97 -2.08 -5.63
N GLY A 160 4.77 -1.34 -4.88
CA GLY A 160 6.21 -1.32 -4.95
C GLY A 160 6.82 -2.66 -4.56
N LYS A 161 7.93 -2.99 -5.20
CA LYS A 161 8.67 -4.23 -4.97
C LYS A 161 10.03 -3.93 -4.38
N PHE A 162 10.37 -4.60 -3.29
CA PHE A 162 11.63 -4.40 -2.60
C PHE A 162 12.76 -5.19 -3.25
N ALA A 163 13.89 -4.53 -3.47
CA ALA A 163 15.14 -5.16 -3.86
C ALA A 163 16.33 -4.35 -3.34
N ARG A 164 17.31 -5.02 -2.72
CA ARG A 164 18.60 -4.44 -2.32
C ARG A 164 18.50 -3.07 -1.59
N GLY A 165 17.62 -2.95 -0.61
CA GLY A 165 17.50 -1.74 0.22
C GLY A 165 16.62 -0.62 -0.37
N ALA A 166 16.03 -0.83 -1.55
CA ALA A 166 15.12 0.12 -2.17
C ALA A 166 13.79 -0.54 -2.55
N VAL A 167 12.75 0.28 -2.70
CA VAL A 167 11.45 -0.12 -3.22
C VAL A 167 11.23 0.49 -4.59
N TYR A 168 10.74 -0.30 -5.54
CA TYR A 168 10.60 0.08 -6.94
C TYR A 168 9.15 0.03 -7.39
N TRP A 169 8.70 1.09 -8.06
CA TRP A 169 7.43 1.16 -8.79
C TRP A 169 7.70 1.37 -10.27
N VAL A 170 6.73 1.00 -11.10
CA VAL A 170 6.75 1.30 -12.54
C VAL A 170 5.80 2.46 -12.81
N GLY A 171 6.21 3.38 -13.68
CA GLY A 171 5.36 4.48 -14.14
C GLY A 171 5.76 4.99 -15.51
N CYS A 172 5.19 6.11 -15.91
CA CYS A 172 5.53 6.83 -17.12
C CYS A 172 5.71 8.32 -16.83
N ILE A 173 6.46 9.00 -17.71
CA ILE A 173 6.62 10.45 -17.65
C ILE A 173 5.38 11.11 -18.26
N VAL A 174 4.95 12.21 -17.64
CA VAL A 174 3.95 13.14 -18.17
C VAL A 174 4.67 14.34 -18.75
N ASP A 175 4.43 14.61 -20.03
CA ASP A 175 4.95 15.76 -20.76
C ASP A 175 3.77 16.60 -21.27
N ASN A 176 3.73 17.89 -20.92
CA ASN A 176 2.63 18.81 -21.23
C ASN A 176 1.22 18.26 -20.89
N GLY A 177 1.11 17.53 -19.77
CA GLY A 177 -0.15 16.93 -19.32
C GLY A 177 -0.51 15.61 -20.02
N VAL A 178 0.31 15.13 -20.95
CA VAL A 178 0.10 13.88 -21.68
C VAL A 178 1.06 12.80 -21.20
N LYS A 179 0.55 11.60 -20.93
CA LYS A 179 1.39 10.44 -20.60
C LYS A 179 2.19 10.02 -21.82
N THR A 180 3.50 9.91 -21.65
CA THR A 180 4.40 9.37 -22.67
C THR A 180 4.32 7.84 -22.71
N SER A 181 4.70 7.23 -23.84
CA SER A 181 4.88 5.78 -23.94
C SER A 181 6.14 5.28 -23.20
N LYS A 182 7.02 6.20 -22.79
CA LYS A 182 8.27 5.90 -22.10
C LYS A 182 8.00 5.54 -20.65
N TRP A 183 8.14 4.27 -20.33
CA TRP A 183 8.05 3.79 -18.96
C TRP A 183 9.36 4.01 -18.18
N ARG A 184 9.27 4.14 -16.87
CA ARG A 184 10.37 4.36 -15.93
C ARG A 184 10.19 3.53 -14.68
N LEU A 185 11.30 3.15 -14.06
CA LEU A 185 11.30 2.71 -12.68
C LEU A 185 11.44 3.94 -11.78
N VAL A 186 10.61 4.01 -10.75
CA VAL A 186 10.76 4.94 -9.65
C VAL A 186 11.25 4.14 -8.45
N ALA A 187 12.48 4.40 -8.05
CA ALA A 187 13.10 3.79 -6.88
C ALA A 187 12.97 4.73 -5.69
N PHE A 188 12.70 4.17 -4.52
CA PHE A 188 12.83 4.86 -3.24
C PHE A 188 13.86 4.13 -2.39
N ASP A 189 14.98 4.79 -2.13
CA ASP A 189 16.05 4.26 -1.27
C ASP A 189 15.61 4.33 0.18
N LEU A 190 15.52 3.19 0.88
CA LEU A 190 15.03 3.19 2.26
C LEU A 190 16.05 3.77 3.25
N GLY A 191 17.35 3.77 2.92
CA GLY A 191 18.41 4.24 3.80
C GLY A 191 18.49 5.76 3.85
N CYS A 192 18.61 6.40 2.68
CA CYS A 192 18.63 7.86 2.58
C CYS A 192 17.24 8.50 2.47
N GLU A 193 16.21 7.70 2.17
CA GLU A 193 14.82 8.14 2.03
C GLU A 193 14.59 9.13 0.88
N GLU A 194 15.18 8.83 -0.26
CA GLU A 194 15.13 9.64 -1.47
C GLU A 194 14.56 8.84 -2.65
N PHE A 195 13.82 9.54 -3.51
CA PHE A 195 13.33 9.01 -4.76
C PHE A 195 14.36 9.19 -5.88
N LYS A 196 14.42 8.22 -6.79
CA LYS A 196 15.26 8.25 -8.00
C LYS A 196 14.48 7.72 -9.19
N GLU A 197 14.58 8.39 -10.32
CA GLU A 197 14.11 7.87 -11.60
C GLU A 197 15.21 6.98 -12.21
N ILE A 198 14.82 5.82 -12.70
CA ILE A 198 15.72 4.87 -13.35
C ILE A 198 15.13 4.53 -14.72
N ALA A 199 15.91 4.80 -15.76
CA ALA A 199 15.57 4.40 -17.12
C ALA A 199 15.62 2.87 -17.24
N PRO A 200 14.68 2.26 -17.98
CA PRO A 200 14.77 0.85 -18.26
C PRO A 200 15.95 0.56 -19.19
N PRO A 201 16.42 -0.70 -19.26
CA PRO A 201 17.39 -1.13 -20.26
C PRO A 201 16.98 -0.68 -21.67
N GLU A 202 17.95 -0.24 -22.48
CA GLU A 202 17.68 0.38 -23.79
C GLU A 202 16.80 -0.47 -24.71
N HIS A 203 16.97 -1.79 -24.70
CA HIS A 203 16.20 -2.72 -25.51
C HIS A 203 14.71 -2.80 -25.12
N LEU A 204 14.34 -2.40 -23.89
CA LEU A 204 12.94 -2.38 -23.44
C LEU A 204 12.27 -1.01 -23.66
N ASN A 205 13.04 0.03 -24.01
CA ASN A 205 12.53 1.39 -24.21
C ASN A 205 11.84 1.58 -25.58
N ASN A 206 12.03 0.65 -26.52
CA ASN A 206 11.53 0.73 -27.90
C ASN A 206 10.41 -0.29 -28.20
N SER A 207 9.82 -0.87 -27.16
CA SER A 207 8.79 -1.93 -27.26
C SER A 207 7.38 -1.38 -27.31
#